data_AF-A0A925JMS2-F1
#
_entry.id   AF-A0A925JMS2-F1
#
_cell.length_a   1.000
_cell.length_b   1.000
_cell.length_c   1.000
_cell.angle_alpha   90.00
_cell.angle_beta   90.00
_cell.angle_gamma   90.00
#
_symmetry.space_group_name_H-M   'P 1'
#
loop_
_entity.id
_entity.type
_entity.pdbx_description
1 polymer ?
#
loop_
_entity_poly.entity_id
_entity_poly.type
_entity_poly.pdbx_seq_one_letter_code
_entity_poly.pdbx_strand_id
1 'polypeptide(L)'
;LPQLFGAYRSKRQAHDALRTLADAHGLCLQALGLESSKGACFAHQIGKCRGLCAGRETAALHQIRLQMALAEHRLKAWPHKGKVAIREYHPATQRTDIHVFDQWCHLATVHDDGDLEDAVHSSAALAFDLDTYRLLTKRLGQPAGRDPSVFHLPATVHG
;
A
#
# COMPACT_ATOMS: atom_id res chain seq x y z
N LEU A 1 -12.41 3.45 -7.30
CA LEU A 1 -10.93 3.45 -7.39
C LEU A 1 -10.47 2.11 -7.96
N PRO A 2 -9.55 2.08 -8.94
CA PRO A 2 -8.90 0.82 -9.33
C PRO A 2 -8.29 0.17 -8.08
N GLN A 3 -8.51 -1.12 -7.88
CA GLN A 3 -7.99 -1.81 -6.69
C GLN A 3 -6.47 -1.97 -6.83
N LEU A 4 -5.72 -1.22 -6.01
CA LEU A 4 -4.26 -1.27 -5.96
C LEU A 4 -3.81 -2.39 -5.01
N PHE A 5 -2.98 -3.29 -5.51
CA PHE A 5 -2.50 -4.45 -4.77
C PHE A 5 -0.97 -4.46 -4.72
N GLY A 6 -0.45 -4.52 -3.50
CA GLY A 6 0.97 -4.45 -3.21
C GLY A 6 1.57 -3.09 -3.55
N ALA A 7 2.76 -2.85 -3.00
CA ALA A 7 3.62 -1.76 -3.42
C ALA A 7 5.04 -2.27 -3.48
N TYR A 8 5.63 -2.17 -4.66
CA TYR A 8 6.86 -2.84 -5.04
C TYR A 8 7.87 -1.83 -5.57
N ARG A 9 9.16 -2.04 -5.28
CA ARG A 9 10.24 -1.14 -5.73
C ARG A 9 10.55 -1.25 -7.22
N SER A 10 10.09 -2.31 -7.87
CA SER A 10 10.32 -2.54 -9.29
C SER A 10 9.29 -3.48 -9.90
N LYS A 11 9.17 -3.42 -11.22
CA LYS A 11 8.39 -4.38 -12.02
C LYS A 11 8.81 -5.82 -11.73
N ARG A 12 10.12 -6.07 -11.58
CA ARG A 12 10.64 -7.40 -11.24
C ARG A 12 10.08 -7.91 -9.92
N GLN A 13 10.11 -7.09 -8.87
CA GLN A 13 9.59 -7.48 -7.56
C GLN A 13 8.08 -7.75 -7.61
N ALA A 14 7.32 -6.94 -8.35
CA ALA A 14 5.90 -7.17 -8.56
C ALA A 14 5.62 -8.49 -9.27
N HIS A 15 6.39 -8.81 -10.31
CA HIS A 15 6.28 -10.09 -11.03
C HIS A 15 6.65 -11.28 -10.14
N ASP A 16 7.71 -11.18 -9.33
CA ASP A 16 8.14 -12.26 -8.44
C ASP A 16 7.12 -12.52 -7.32
N ALA A 17 6.49 -11.47 -6.79
CA ALA A 17 5.36 -11.60 -5.86
C ALA A 17 4.15 -12.26 -6.53
N LEU A 18 3.82 -11.86 -7.76
CA LEU A 18 2.71 -12.46 -8.52
C LEU A 18 2.98 -13.94 -8.88
N ARG A 19 4.23 -14.33 -9.14
CA ARG A 19 4.62 -15.74 -9.30
C ARG A 19 4.42 -16.53 -8.01
N THR A 20 4.78 -15.95 -6.87
CA THR A 20 4.58 -16.59 -5.56
C THR A 20 3.10 -16.83 -5.29
N LEU A 21 2.24 -15.84 -5.59
CA LEU A 21 0.79 -16.00 -5.50
C LEU A 21 0.27 -17.05 -6.47
N ALA A 22 0.81 -17.10 -7.68
CA ALA A 22 0.41 -18.12 -8.66
C ALA A 22 0.70 -19.54 -8.17
N ASP A 23 1.89 -19.78 -7.61
CA ASP A 23 2.28 -21.06 -7.04
C ASP A 23 1.39 -21.42 -5.83
N ALA A 24 1.14 -20.47 -4.93
CA ALA A 24 0.38 -20.71 -3.70
C ALA A 24 -1.12 -20.98 -3.97
N HIS A 25 -1.72 -20.32 -4.96
CA HIS A 25 -3.17 -20.38 -5.21
C HIS A 25 -3.54 -21.11 -6.51
N GLY A 26 -2.56 -21.73 -7.17
CA GLY A 26 -2.77 -22.49 -8.40
C GLY A 26 -3.22 -21.64 -9.58
N LEU A 27 -2.73 -20.38 -9.69
CA LEU A 27 -3.06 -19.51 -10.83
C LEU A 27 -2.21 -19.86 -12.05
N CYS A 28 -2.79 -19.68 -13.24
CA CYS A 28 -2.08 -19.81 -14.50
C CYS A 28 -1.18 -18.59 -14.78
N LEU A 29 0.15 -18.79 -14.85
CA LEU A 29 1.11 -17.73 -15.20
C LEU A 29 0.88 -17.11 -16.59
N GLN A 30 0.37 -17.88 -17.55
CA GLN A 30 -0.01 -17.35 -18.87
C GLN A 30 -1.17 -16.37 -18.78
N ALA A 31 -2.22 -16.72 -18.01
CA ALA A 31 -3.38 -15.85 -17.81
C ALA A 31 -3.02 -14.58 -17.02
N LEU A 32 -1.99 -14.65 -16.18
CA LEU A 32 -1.41 -13.49 -15.49
C LEU A 32 -0.47 -12.66 -16.37
N GLY A 33 -0.21 -13.08 -17.61
CA GLY A 33 0.68 -12.38 -18.55
C GLY A 33 2.17 -12.48 -18.19
N LEU A 34 2.55 -13.42 -17.32
CA LEU A 34 3.94 -13.61 -16.87
C LEU A 34 4.75 -14.54 -17.76
N GLU A 35 4.07 -15.36 -18.57
CA GLU A 35 4.64 -16.31 -19.52
C GLU A 35 3.79 -16.37 -20.78
N SER A 36 4.40 -16.79 -21.90
CA SER A 36 3.68 -17.10 -23.13
C SER A 36 3.99 -18.53 -23.57
N SER A 37 2.95 -19.31 -23.88
CA SER A 37 3.13 -20.63 -24.48
C SER A 37 1.91 -20.99 -25.33
N LYS A 38 2.08 -21.94 -26.26
CA LYS A 38 0.96 -22.49 -27.03
C LYS A 38 0.36 -23.67 -26.25
N GLY A 39 -0.90 -23.54 -25.82
CA GLY A 39 -1.61 -24.58 -25.07
C GLY A 39 -1.34 -24.56 -23.55
N ALA A 40 -1.38 -25.73 -22.91
CA ALA A 40 -1.23 -25.85 -21.46
C ALA A 40 0.16 -25.43 -20.97
N CYS A 41 0.24 -24.64 -19.89
CA CYS A 41 1.53 -24.24 -19.32
C CYS A 41 2.26 -25.41 -18.64
N PHE A 42 3.58 -25.30 -18.54
CA PHE A 42 4.40 -26.24 -17.76
C PHE A 42 3.91 -26.37 -16.31
N ALA A 43 3.54 -25.25 -15.67
CA ALA A 43 2.99 -25.27 -14.31
C ALA A 43 1.74 -26.16 -14.18
N HIS A 44 0.93 -26.32 -15.24
CA HIS A 44 -0.20 -27.24 -15.22
C HIS A 44 0.26 -28.70 -15.26
N GLN A 45 1.28 -29.01 -16.09
CA GLN A 45 1.85 -30.35 -16.22
C GLN A 45 2.43 -30.86 -14.89
N ILE A 46 2.94 -29.96 -14.04
CA ILE A 46 3.47 -30.27 -12.71
C ILE A 46 2.47 -30.01 -11.56
N GLY A 47 1.18 -29.77 -11.86
CA GLY A 47 0.12 -29.64 -10.86
C GLY A 47 0.04 -28.30 -10.12
N LYS A 48 0.83 -27.30 -10.51
CA LYS A 48 0.87 -25.94 -9.91
C LYS A 48 -0.10 -24.94 -10.56
N CYS A 49 -0.73 -25.28 -11.67
CA CYS A 49 -1.79 -24.49 -12.30
C CYS A 49 -3.05 -25.35 -12.41
N ARG A 50 -4.21 -24.82 -12.02
CA ARG A 50 -5.50 -25.55 -12.09
C ARG A 50 -6.08 -25.69 -13.49
N GLY A 51 -5.38 -25.20 -14.51
CA GLY A 51 -5.62 -25.57 -15.89
C GLY A 51 -6.56 -24.63 -16.65
N LEU A 52 -6.62 -23.34 -16.31
CA LEU A 52 -7.28 -22.33 -17.15
C LEU A 52 -6.74 -22.37 -18.59
N CYS A 53 -5.41 -22.43 -18.75
CA CYS A 53 -4.74 -22.56 -20.06
C CYS A 53 -5.04 -23.89 -20.79
N ALA A 54 -5.58 -24.89 -20.09
CA ALA A 54 -5.86 -26.23 -20.61
C ALA A 54 -7.37 -26.48 -20.75
N GLY A 55 -8.22 -25.46 -20.55
CA GLY A 55 -9.68 -25.60 -20.56
C GLY A 55 -10.25 -26.46 -19.42
N ARG A 56 -9.45 -26.76 -18.39
CA ARG A 56 -9.88 -27.55 -17.21
C ARG A 56 -10.53 -26.70 -16.13
N GLU A 57 -10.37 -25.38 -16.23
CA GLU A 57 -10.91 -24.39 -15.33
C GLU A 57 -11.53 -23.24 -16.12
N THR A 58 -12.64 -22.70 -15.60
CA THR A 58 -13.27 -21.50 -16.15
C THR A 58 -12.52 -20.22 -15.74
N ALA A 59 -12.58 -19.20 -16.58
CA ALA A 59 -11.99 -17.90 -16.28
C ALA A 59 -12.56 -17.27 -14.99
N ALA A 60 -13.85 -17.49 -14.69
CA ALA A 60 -14.48 -16.97 -13.49
C ALA A 60 -13.88 -17.57 -12.19
N LEU A 61 -13.65 -18.89 -12.14
CA LEU A 61 -13.05 -19.54 -10.97
C LEU A 61 -11.58 -19.13 -10.77
N HIS A 62 -10.84 -18.99 -11.87
CA HIS A 62 -9.48 -18.45 -11.84
C HIS A 62 -9.47 -17.01 -11.30
N GLN A 63 -10.36 -16.15 -11.81
CA GLN A 63 -10.47 -14.76 -11.38
C GLN A 63 -10.82 -14.64 -9.90
N ILE A 64 -11.75 -15.45 -9.37
CA ILE A 64 -12.09 -15.44 -7.94
C ILE A 64 -10.86 -15.75 -7.09
N ARG A 65 -10.10 -16.80 -7.43
CA ARG A 65 -8.87 -17.12 -6.69
C ARG A 65 -7.81 -16.04 -6.80
N LEU A 66 -7.66 -15.43 -7.98
CA LEU A 66 -6.76 -14.30 -8.16
C LEU A 66 -7.17 -13.13 -7.26
N GLN A 67 -8.45 -12.78 -7.21
CA GLN A 67 -8.95 -11.70 -6.34
C GLN A 67 -8.74 -12.02 -4.86
N MET A 68 -8.99 -13.25 -4.43
CA MET A 68 -8.72 -13.67 -3.05
C MET A 68 -7.22 -13.57 -2.70
N ALA A 69 -6.36 -14.05 -3.58
CA ALA A 69 -4.91 -13.99 -3.41
C ALA A 69 -4.40 -12.54 -3.36
N LEU A 70 -4.93 -11.66 -4.22
CA LEU A 70 -4.55 -10.24 -4.26
C LEU A 70 -5.09 -9.45 -3.06
N ALA A 71 -6.24 -9.83 -2.50
CA ALA A 71 -6.87 -9.13 -1.39
C ALA A 71 -5.96 -9.06 -0.14
N GLU A 72 -5.14 -10.09 0.08
CA GLU A 72 -4.14 -10.13 1.16
C GLU A 72 -3.03 -9.08 0.99
N HIS A 73 -2.82 -8.61 -0.24
CA HIS A 73 -1.82 -7.60 -0.59
C HIS A 73 -2.42 -6.20 -0.73
N ARG A 74 -3.71 -6.00 -0.44
CA ARG A 74 -4.34 -4.70 -0.58
C ARG A 74 -3.66 -3.66 0.32
N LEU A 75 -3.36 -2.49 -0.25
CA LEU A 75 -2.83 -1.39 0.55
C LEU A 75 -3.85 -0.99 1.62
N LYS A 76 -3.36 -0.69 2.84
CA LYS A 76 -4.22 -0.26 3.93
C LYS A 76 -4.84 1.09 3.55
N ALA A 77 -6.15 1.22 3.77
CA ALA A 77 -6.78 2.53 3.69
C ALA A 77 -6.21 3.44 4.80
N TRP A 78 -6.17 4.75 4.54
CA TRP A 78 -5.85 5.73 5.57
C TRP A 78 -6.89 5.63 6.70
N PRO A 79 -6.50 5.30 7.94
CA PRO A 79 -7.45 4.99 9.01
C PRO A 79 -7.94 6.24 9.75
N HIS A 80 -7.42 7.42 9.40
CA HIS A 80 -7.69 8.69 10.09
C HIS A 80 -8.66 9.54 9.27
N LYS A 81 -9.49 10.34 9.94
CA LYS A 81 -10.49 11.21 9.29
C LYS A 81 -9.88 12.38 8.51
N GLY A 82 -8.61 12.70 8.74
CA GLY A 82 -7.90 13.80 8.12
C GLY A 82 -6.39 13.68 8.35
N LYS A 83 -5.69 14.81 8.26
CA LYS A 83 -4.24 14.89 8.46
C LYS A 83 -3.85 14.50 9.88
N VAL A 84 -2.68 13.89 10.01
CA VAL A 84 -2.08 13.49 11.29
C VAL A 84 -0.69 14.05 11.37
N ALA A 85 -0.32 14.57 12.53
CA ALA A 85 1.02 15.07 12.81
C ALA A 85 1.75 14.16 13.80
N ILE A 86 3.07 14.09 13.65
CA ILE A 86 3.98 13.42 14.55
C ILE A 86 5.01 14.43 15.04
N ARG A 87 5.11 14.62 16.35
CA ARG A 87 6.10 15.52 16.99
C ARG A 87 7.30 14.74 17.51
N GLU A 88 8.49 15.13 17.08
CA GLU A 88 9.76 14.57 17.54
C GLU A 88 10.61 15.67 18.18
N TYR A 89 11.20 15.38 19.34
CA TYR A 89 12.06 16.31 20.06
C TYR A 89 13.45 15.71 20.24
N HIS A 90 14.48 16.47 19.90
CA HIS A 90 15.87 16.06 20.02
C HIS A 90 16.58 16.84 21.14
N PRO A 91 16.85 16.23 22.31
CA PRO A 91 17.33 16.95 23.49
C PRO A 91 18.68 17.65 23.32
N ALA A 92 19.61 17.05 22.58
CA ALA A 92 20.97 17.61 22.44
C ALA A 92 21.02 18.86 21.56
N THR A 93 20.07 19.00 20.63
CA THR A 93 19.96 20.17 19.74
C THR A 93 18.81 21.10 20.15
N GLN A 94 18.01 20.69 21.13
CA GLN A 94 16.76 21.33 21.55
C GLN A 94 15.79 21.63 20.40
N ARG A 95 15.85 20.83 19.33
CA ARG A 95 15.00 21.00 18.14
C ARG A 95 13.73 20.16 18.27
N THR A 96 12.62 20.75 17.87
CA THR A 96 11.35 20.05 17.65
C THR A 96 11.07 20.00 16.14
N ASP A 97 10.75 18.81 15.64
CA ASP A 97 10.25 18.61 14.29
C ASP A 97 8.81 18.07 14.37
N ILE A 98 7.91 18.65 13.59
CA ILE A 98 6.53 18.20 13.46
C ILE A 98 6.32 17.76 12.01
N HIS A 99 6.11 16.47 11.81
CA HIS A 99 5.90 15.88 10.49
C HIS A 99 4.40 15.71 10.24
N VAL A 100 3.89 16.33 9.17
CA VAL A 100 2.48 16.29 8.79
C VAL A 100 2.28 15.25 7.69
N PHE A 101 1.28 14.37 7.89
CA PHE A 101 0.95 13.29 6.97
C PHE A 101 -0.53 13.29 6.61
N ASP A 102 -0.81 12.88 5.39
CA ASP A 102 -2.18 12.64 4.90
C ASP A 102 -2.17 11.54 3.85
N GLN A 103 -3.16 10.65 3.88
CA GLN A 103 -3.29 9.55 2.92
C GLN A 103 -1.97 8.78 2.66
N TRP A 104 -1.22 8.47 3.73
CA TRP A 104 0.11 7.84 3.69
C TRP A 104 1.25 8.63 3.04
N CYS A 105 1.02 9.90 2.70
CA CYS A 105 2.01 10.80 2.13
C CYS A 105 2.52 11.75 3.21
N HIS A 106 3.82 12.05 3.18
CA HIS A 106 4.40 13.16 3.93
C HIS A 106 4.08 14.47 3.19
N LEU A 107 3.62 15.47 3.93
CA LEU A 107 3.23 16.77 3.38
C LEU A 107 4.24 17.86 3.71
N ALA A 108 4.68 17.92 4.97
CA ALA A 108 5.56 18.96 5.46
C ALA A 108 6.29 18.50 6.73
N THR A 109 7.44 19.10 6.97
CA THR A 109 8.09 19.13 8.29
C THR A 109 8.17 20.58 8.72
N VAL A 110 7.64 20.87 9.90
CA VAL A 110 7.59 22.23 10.46
C VAL A 110 8.21 22.25 11.85
N HIS A 111 8.57 23.43 12.35
CA HIS A 111 9.38 23.59 13.58
C HIS A 111 8.69 24.40 14.68
N ASP A 112 7.59 25.06 14.36
CA ASP A 112 6.78 25.83 15.30
C ASP A 112 5.28 25.70 14.97
N ASP A 113 4.45 26.24 15.85
CA ASP A 113 2.99 26.14 15.73
C ASP A 113 2.41 27.02 14.59
N GLY A 114 3.12 28.08 14.17
CA GLY A 114 2.68 28.95 13.08
C GLY A 114 2.79 28.24 11.73
N ASP A 115 3.97 27.68 11.45
CA ASP A 115 4.19 26.87 10.24
C ASP A 115 3.27 25.63 10.20
N LEU A 116 2.89 25.10 11.37
CA LEU A 116 1.96 23.98 11.47
C LEU A 116 0.56 24.35 11.00
N GLU A 117 0.06 25.53 11.36
CA GLU A 117 -1.26 26.01 10.91
C GLU A 117 -1.29 26.13 9.38
N ASP A 118 -0.25 26.69 8.78
CA ASP A 118 -0.10 26.77 7.33
C ASP A 118 -0.08 25.37 6.67
N ALA A 119 0.65 24.40 7.26
CA ALA A 119 0.70 23.04 6.76
C ALA A 119 -0.65 22.29 6.86
N VAL A 120 -1.48 22.61 7.86
CA VAL A 120 -2.83 22.06 8.02
C VAL A 120 -3.76 22.54 6.90
N HIS A 121 -3.65 23.80 6.52
CA HIS A 121 -4.50 24.43 5.50
C HIS A 121 -3.98 24.25 4.07
N SER A 122 -2.70 23.85 3.93
CA SER A 122 -2.10 23.60 2.62
C SER A 122 -2.75 22.43 1.87
N SER A 123 -3.04 22.67 0.59
CA SER A 123 -3.42 21.65 -0.39
C SER A 123 -2.20 21.09 -1.12
N ALA A 124 -1.18 20.68 -0.35
CA ALA A 124 0.02 20.07 -0.91
C ALA A 124 -0.32 18.84 -1.77
N ALA A 125 0.39 18.68 -2.88
CA ALA A 125 0.23 17.50 -3.73
C ALA A 125 0.62 16.23 -2.96
N LEU A 126 -0.22 15.21 -3.02
CA LEU A 126 0.07 13.91 -2.39
C LEU A 126 1.13 13.16 -3.20
N ALA A 127 2.30 12.99 -2.60
CA ALA A 127 3.39 12.20 -3.16
C ALA A 127 3.57 10.90 -2.36
N PHE A 128 2.99 9.81 -2.87
CA PHE A 128 3.12 8.50 -2.23
C PHE A 128 4.56 7.97 -2.36
N ASP A 129 5.13 7.57 -1.24
CA ASP A 129 6.42 6.89 -1.16
C ASP A 129 6.28 5.56 -0.41
N LEU A 130 6.93 4.51 -0.93
CA LEU A 130 6.81 3.15 -0.41
C LEU A 130 7.44 2.99 0.97
N ASP A 131 8.58 3.65 1.22
CA ASP A 131 9.27 3.55 2.49
C ASP A 131 8.51 4.28 3.59
N THR A 132 8.02 5.48 3.26
CA THR A 132 7.10 6.26 4.08
C THR A 132 5.84 5.45 4.40
N TYR A 133 5.18 4.85 3.40
CA TYR A 133 4.02 3.98 3.63
C TYR A 133 4.33 2.82 4.59
N ARG A 134 5.45 2.11 4.39
CA ARG A 134 5.84 0.98 5.26
C ARG A 134 6.18 1.42 6.68
N LEU A 135 6.78 2.58 6.84
CA LEU A 135 7.06 3.17 8.15
C LEU A 135 5.75 3.57 8.85
N LEU A 136 4.91 4.34 8.16
CA LEU A 136 3.67 4.88 8.70
C LEU A 136 2.63 3.79 8.97
N THR A 137 2.52 2.75 8.15
CA THR A 137 1.57 1.65 8.43
C THR A 137 1.86 0.90 9.72
N LYS A 138 3.09 0.93 10.22
CA LYS A 138 3.45 0.36 11.53
C LYS A 138 3.09 1.30 12.67
N ARG A 139 3.30 2.61 12.50
CA ARG A 139 3.11 3.62 13.56
C ARG A 139 1.68 4.17 13.61
N LEU A 140 1.10 4.47 12.45
CA LEU A 140 -0.22 5.08 12.25
C LEU A 140 -1.30 4.10 11.76
N GLY A 141 -0.96 2.82 11.57
CA GLY A 141 -1.91 1.80 11.07
C GLY A 141 -2.93 1.31 12.09
N GLN A 142 -2.86 1.79 13.33
CA GLN A 142 -3.89 1.64 14.37
C GLN A 142 -4.46 3.02 14.66
N PRO A 143 -5.73 3.14 15.11
CA PRO A 143 -6.30 4.44 15.49
C PRO A 143 -5.36 5.11 16.50
N ALA A 144 -5.00 6.38 16.26
CA ALA A 144 -4.04 7.10 17.07
C ALA A 144 -4.54 7.18 18.52
N GLY A 145 -3.98 6.32 19.37
CA GLY A 145 -4.39 6.22 20.78
C GLY A 145 -3.36 5.56 21.68
N ARG A 146 -2.18 5.21 21.16
CA ARG A 146 -1.08 4.60 21.94
C ARG A 146 0.22 5.40 21.90
N ASP A 147 0.43 6.25 20.90
CA ASP A 147 1.66 7.03 20.75
C ASP A 147 1.39 8.50 21.11
N PRO A 148 1.94 9.03 22.21
CA PRO A 148 1.70 10.41 22.65
C PRO A 148 2.33 11.46 21.72
N SER A 149 3.24 11.05 20.82
CA SER A 149 3.81 11.94 19.80
C SER A 149 2.88 12.19 18.61
N VAL A 150 1.80 11.40 18.49
CA VAL A 150 0.87 11.44 17.36
C VAL A 150 -0.38 12.20 17.76
N PHE A 151 -0.77 13.19 16.95
CA PHE A 151 -1.99 13.96 17.18
C PHE A 151 -2.73 14.25 15.87
N HIS A 152 -4.05 14.32 15.97
CA HIS A 152 -4.91 14.66 14.84
C HIS A 152 -4.92 16.16 14.62
N LEU A 153 -4.78 16.55 13.36
CA LEU A 153 -4.98 17.93 12.97
C LEU A 153 -6.47 18.16 12.67
N PRO A 154 -6.99 19.36 12.96
CA PRO A 154 -8.38 19.68 12.64
C PRO A 154 -8.62 19.47 11.14
N ALA A 155 -9.77 18.89 10.81
CA ALA A 155 -10.14 18.70 9.42
C ALA A 155 -10.25 20.08 8.76
N THR A 156 -9.59 20.26 7.62
CA THR A 156 -9.77 21.44 6.78
C THR A 156 -11.25 21.47 6.39
N VAL A 157 -12.02 22.43 6.93
CA VAL A 157 -13.41 22.64 6.52
C VAL A 157 -13.34 23.21 5.12
N HIS A 158 -13.39 22.35 4.12
CA HIS A 158 -13.67 22.78 2.75
C HIS A 158 -15.14 23.18 2.71
N GLY A 159 -15.41 24.48 2.73
CA GLY A 159 -16.69 25.07 2.33
C GLY A 159 -16.89 24.98 0.82
#